data_AF-A0A3D3V8P3-F1
#
_entry.id   AF-A0A3D3V8P3-F1
#
_cell.length_a   1.000
_cell.length_b   1.000
_cell.length_c   1.000
_cell.angle_alpha   90.00
_cell.angle_beta   90.00
_cell.angle_gamma   90.00
#
_symmetry.space_group_name_H-M   'P 1'
#
loop_
_entity.id
_entity.type
_entity.pdbx_description
1 polymer ?
#
loop_
_entity_poly.entity_id
_entity_poly.type
_entity_poly.pdbx_seq_one_letter_code
_entity_poly.pdbx_strand_id
1 'polypeptide(L)'
;QERLQAANWLVRALDQRAQTILKVATEIIRQQDAFFHLGVAHLKPLILDNIAEELSLHESTISRVTNNKYIETPRGLFELKYFFTAAISSTTDGEAHSAESVRHKIKLLIDGETSKSILSDDNIVDMLRGDGVEIARRTVAKYRDSLKIPSSVERRRIKRAMI
;
A
#
# COMPACT_ATOMS: atom_id res chain seq x y z
N GLN A 1 13.40 -3.93 -47.39
CA GLN A 1 13.39 -2.65 -46.66
C GLN A 1 12.39 -2.63 -45.51
N GLU A 2 11.14 -3.09 -45.72
CA GLU A 2 10.11 -3.11 -44.67
C GLU A 2 10.50 -3.85 -43.38
N ARG A 3 11.13 -5.03 -43.50
CA ARG A 3 11.60 -5.81 -42.33
C ARG A 3 12.63 -5.05 -41.47
N LEU A 4 13.50 -4.26 -42.11
CA LEU A 4 14.50 -3.43 -41.42
C LEU A 4 13.86 -2.24 -40.71
N GLN A 5 12.87 -1.60 -41.34
CA GLN A 5 12.11 -0.51 -40.71
C GLN A 5 11.30 -1.03 -39.51
N ALA A 6 10.65 -2.19 -39.64
CA ALA A 6 9.93 -2.83 -38.55
C ALA A 6 10.86 -3.19 -37.38
N ALA A 7 12.06 -3.72 -37.66
CA ALA A 7 13.06 -4.01 -36.63
C ALA A 7 13.52 -2.74 -35.90
N ASN A 8 13.84 -1.66 -36.64
CA ASN A 8 14.25 -0.39 -36.04
C ASN A 8 13.15 0.24 -35.18
N TRP A 9 11.89 0.16 -35.62
CA TRP A 9 10.76 0.63 -34.84
C TRP A 9 10.61 -0.18 -33.54
N LEU A 10 10.73 -1.51 -33.60
CA LEU A 10 10.63 -2.38 -32.43
C LEU A 10 11.69 -2.05 -31.38
N VAL A 11 12.95 -1.85 -31.81
CA VAL A 11 14.05 -1.48 -30.89
C VAL A 11 13.75 -0.16 -30.19
N ARG A 12 13.31 0.86 -30.94
CA ARG A 12 12.94 2.16 -30.36
C ARG A 12 11.76 2.05 -29.40
N ALA A 13 10.75 1.25 -29.73
CA ALA A 13 9.59 1.03 -28.87
C ALA A 13 9.96 0.33 -27.56
N LEU A 14 10.90 -0.62 -27.61
CA LEU A 14 11.43 -1.29 -26.42
C LEU A 14 12.23 -0.34 -25.53
N ASP A 15 13.10 0.48 -26.12
CA ASP A 15 13.87 1.49 -25.39
C ASP A 15 12.96 2.52 -24.72
N GLN A 16 11.98 3.05 -25.46
CA GLN A 16 10.98 3.98 -24.92
C GLN A 16 10.21 3.36 -23.75
N ARG A 17 9.84 2.08 -23.85
CA ARG A 17 9.17 1.35 -22.77
C ARG A 17 10.06 1.24 -21.54
N ALA A 18 11.33 0.88 -21.71
CA ALA A 18 12.29 0.77 -20.61
C ALA A 18 12.48 2.12 -19.90
N GLN A 19 12.67 3.19 -20.65
CA GLN A 19 12.79 4.55 -20.13
C GLN A 19 11.53 4.99 -19.36
N THR A 20 10.34 4.67 -19.89
CA THR A 20 9.07 5.02 -19.23
C THR A 20 8.92 4.28 -17.91
N ILE A 21 9.21 2.96 -17.88
CA ILE A 21 9.18 2.17 -16.64
C ILE A 21 10.14 2.76 -15.61
N LEU A 22 11.36 3.12 -16.01
CA LEU A 22 12.36 3.69 -15.10
C LEU A 22 11.92 5.04 -14.54
N LYS A 23 11.38 5.93 -15.38
CA LYS A 23 10.85 7.24 -14.94
C LYS A 23 9.73 7.08 -13.92
N VAL A 24 8.75 6.22 -14.22
CA VAL A 24 7.63 5.95 -13.33
C VAL A 24 8.08 5.31 -12.02
N ALA A 25 8.98 4.32 -12.07
CA ALA A 25 9.52 3.70 -10.87
C ALA A 25 10.29 4.69 -9.99
N THR A 26 11.12 5.54 -10.60
CA THR A 26 11.89 6.58 -9.89
C THR A 26 10.95 7.55 -9.17
N GLU A 27 9.88 7.99 -9.85
CA GLU A 27 8.92 8.91 -9.26
C GLU A 27 8.12 8.28 -8.11
N ILE A 28 7.73 7.00 -8.24
CA ILE A 28 7.10 6.26 -7.14
C ILE A 28 8.03 6.20 -5.92
N ILE A 29 9.33 5.94 -6.12
CA ILE A 29 10.30 5.90 -5.02
C ILE A 29 10.40 7.27 -4.34
N ARG A 30 10.49 8.34 -5.13
CA ARG A 30 10.58 9.72 -4.62
C ARG A 30 9.39 10.08 -3.73
N GLN A 31 8.18 9.79 -4.19
CA GLN A 31 6.94 10.08 -3.44
C GLN A 31 6.79 9.20 -2.18
N GLN A 32 7.40 8.01 -2.19
CA GLN A 32 7.29 7.02 -1.11
C GLN A 32 8.58 6.89 -0.30
N ASP A 33 9.41 7.92 -0.26
CA ASP A 33 10.70 7.91 0.45
C ASP A 33 10.58 7.41 1.90
N ALA A 34 9.57 7.89 2.64
CA ALA A 34 9.32 7.48 4.02
C ALA A 34 9.02 5.98 4.17
N PHE A 35 8.38 5.35 3.17
CA PHE A 35 8.16 3.90 3.18
C PHE A 35 9.47 3.13 3.05
N PHE A 36 10.39 3.58 2.19
CA PHE A 36 11.65 2.87 1.97
C PHE A 36 12.58 3.00 3.18
N HIS A 37 12.52 4.11 3.90
CA HIS A 37 13.32 4.35 5.11
C HIS A 37 12.70 3.76 6.38
N LEU A 38 11.40 3.98 6.62
CA LEU A 38 10.73 3.71 7.90
C LEU A 38 9.70 2.57 7.83
N GLY A 39 9.33 2.16 6.62
CA GLY A 39 8.54 0.98 6.36
C GLY A 39 7.04 1.19 6.14
N VAL A 40 6.28 0.09 6.16
CA VAL A 40 4.86 0.04 5.73
C VAL A 40 3.98 1.00 6.52
N ALA A 41 4.30 1.25 7.79
CA ALA A 41 3.59 2.21 8.64
C ALA A 41 3.63 3.65 8.09
N HIS A 42 4.65 3.97 7.28
CA HIS A 42 4.87 5.29 6.67
C HIS A 42 4.56 5.31 5.17
N LEU A 43 3.82 4.31 4.66
CA LEU A 43 3.33 4.33 3.29
C LEU A 43 2.34 5.47 3.11
N LYS A 44 2.65 6.40 2.20
CA LYS A 44 1.81 7.54 1.90
C LYS A 44 0.74 7.17 0.87
N PRO A 45 -0.47 7.73 0.97
CA PRO A 45 -1.44 7.61 -0.12
C PRO A 45 -0.84 8.13 -1.43
N LEU A 46 -1.09 7.40 -2.51
CA LEU A 46 -0.62 7.78 -3.85
C LEU A 46 -1.63 7.26 -4.86
N ILE A 47 -2.12 8.16 -5.72
CA ILE A 47 -3.01 7.82 -6.82
C ILE A 47 -2.29 7.93 -8.16
N LEU A 48 -2.82 7.27 -9.19
CA LEU A 48 -2.22 7.27 -10.53
C LEU A 48 -2.08 8.68 -11.09
N ASP A 49 -3.08 9.53 -10.84
CA ASP A 49 -3.13 10.95 -11.23
C ASP A 49 -1.88 11.72 -10.78
N ASN A 50 -1.42 11.53 -9.53
CA ASN A 50 -0.26 12.26 -9.02
C ASN A 50 1.01 12.00 -9.85
N ILE A 51 1.22 10.73 -10.26
CA ILE A 51 2.36 10.35 -11.08
C ILE A 51 2.15 10.76 -12.55
N ALA A 52 0.90 10.72 -13.01
CA ALA A 52 0.52 11.12 -14.36
C ALA A 52 0.78 12.63 -14.59
N GLU A 53 0.38 13.48 -13.65
CA GLU A 53 0.62 14.92 -13.67
C GLU A 53 2.12 15.25 -13.63
N GLU A 54 2.85 14.71 -12.66
CA GLU A 54 4.29 14.99 -12.48
C GLU A 54 5.11 14.59 -13.73
N LEU A 55 4.78 13.46 -14.34
CA LEU A 55 5.50 12.96 -15.51
C LEU A 55 4.90 13.40 -16.85
N SER A 56 3.81 14.19 -16.84
CA SER A 56 3.07 14.57 -18.03
C SER A 56 2.69 13.36 -18.92
N LEU A 57 2.25 12.28 -18.28
CA LEU A 57 1.81 11.04 -18.92
C LEU A 57 0.33 10.80 -18.62
N HIS A 58 -0.35 10.03 -19.47
CA HIS A 58 -1.74 9.65 -19.20
C HIS A 58 -1.79 8.54 -18.12
N GLU A 59 -2.79 8.58 -17.22
CA GLU A 59 -2.96 7.57 -16.15
C GLU A 59 -2.97 6.13 -16.66
N SER A 60 -3.62 5.90 -17.81
CA SER A 60 -3.65 4.57 -18.45
C SER A 60 -2.25 4.06 -18.84
N THR A 61 -1.31 4.96 -19.13
CA THR A 61 0.09 4.61 -19.35
C THR A 61 0.74 4.16 -18.05
N ILE A 62 0.56 4.93 -16.96
CA ILE A 62 1.08 4.60 -15.63
C ILE A 62 0.54 3.24 -15.15
N SER A 63 -0.76 3.01 -15.27
CA SER A 63 -1.40 1.73 -14.92
C SER A 63 -0.80 0.56 -15.70
N ARG A 64 -0.58 0.73 -17.01
CA ARG A 64 -0.01 -0.33 -17.86
C ARG A 64 1.45 -0.61 -17.53
N VAL A 65 2.27 0.41 -17.30
CA VAL A 65 3.71 0.23 -17.06
C VAL A 65 4.02 -0.29 -15.66
N THR A 66 3.12 -0.07 -14.69
CA THR A 66 3.30 -0.54 -13.30
C THR A 66 2.80 -1.97 -13.07
N ASN A 67 1.83 -2.43 -13.87
CA ASN A 67 1.32 -3.80 -13.79
C ASN A 67 2.38 -4.86 -14.14
N ASN A 68 2.49 -5.89 -13.29
CA ASN A 68 3.46 -6.97 -13.43
C ASN A 68 4.91 -6.45 -13.62
N LYS A 69 5.24 -5.33 -12.97
CA LYS A 69 6.62 -4.86 -12.81
C LYS A 69 6.94 -4.81 -11.34
N TYR A 70 8.12 -5.28 -11.02
CA TYR A 70 8.57 -5.42 -9.64
C TYR A 70 9.85 -4.63 -9.45
N ILE A 71 9.99 -4.08 -8.26
CA ILE A 71 11.18 -3.40 -7.79
C ILE A 71 11.75 -4.20 -6.62
N GLU A 72 13.04 -4.54 -6.72
CA GLU A 72 13.80 -5.10 -5.62
C GLU A 72 14.27 -3.96 -4.72
N THR A 73 14.08 -4.11 -3.42
CA THR A 73 14.36 -3.09 -2.42
C THR A 73 15.05 -3.76 -1.22
N PRO A 74 15.75 -3.00 -0.36
CA PRO A 74 16.29 -3.55 0.88
C PRO A 74 15.24 -4.18 1.81
N ARG A 75 13.95 -3.84 1.61
CA ARG A 75 12.82 -4.35 2.39
C ARG A 75 12.09 -5.51 1.71
N GLY A 76 12.56 -5.96 0.54
CA GLY A 76 11.99 -7.05 -0.24
C GLY A 76 11.57 -6.65 -1.67
N LEU A 77 10.95 -7.60 -2.36
CA LEU A 77 10.43 -7.42 -3.73
C LEU A 77 8.99 -6.90 -3.69
N PHE A 78 8.73 -5.77 -4.32
CA PHE A 78 7.39 -5.16 -4.39
C PHE A 78 6.95 -4.99 -5.83
N GLU A 79 5.67 -5.27 -6.13
CA GLU A 79 5.08 -4.85 -7.40
C GLU A 79 4.91 -3.32 -7.38
N LEU A 80 5.21 -2.63 -8.48
CA LEU A 80 5.07 -1.16 -8.53
C LEU A 80 3.66 -0.71 -8.20
N LYS A 81 2.63 -1.51 -8.55
CA LYS A 81 1.25 -1.15 -8.27
C LYS A 81 0.91 -1.12 -6.77
N TYR A 82 1.70 -1.78 -5.92
CA TYR A 82 1.49 -1.85 -4.46
C TYR A 82 1.48 -0.45 -3.82
N PHE A 83 2.26 0.48 -4.37
CA PHE A 83 2.40 1.83 -3.86
C PHE A 83 1.17 2.70 -4.12
N PHE A 84 0.30 2.34 -5.08
CA PHE A 84 -0.94 3.06 -5.30
C PHE A 84 -1.99 2.63 -4.29
N THR A 85 -2.20 3.47 -3.28
CA THR A 85 -3.10 3.20 -2.18
C THR A 85 -4.05 4.36 -1.96
N ALA A 86 -5.29 4.02 -1.65
CA ALA A 86 -6.31 5.01 -1.30
C ALA A 86 -5.96 5.69 0.03
N ALA A 87 -6.24 6.99 0.10
CA ALA A 87 -6.16 7.77 1.32
C ALA A 87 -7.31 7.40 2.27
N ILE A 88 -7.02 7.46 3.57
CA ILE A 88 -7.98 7.42 4.67
C ILE A 88 -7.92 8.76 5.37
N SER A 89 -9.09 9.31 5.70
CA SER A 89 -9.23 10.58 6.41
C SER A 89 -8.47 10.58 7.74
N SER A 90 -7.72 11.65 8.00
CA SER A 90 -7.07 11.92 9.27
C SER A 90 -7.98 12.77 10.16
N THR A 91 -7.95 12.55 11.48
CA THR A 91 -8.70 13.36 12.47
C THR A 91 -7.99 14.66 12.85
N THR A 92 -6.72 14.79 12.47
CA THR A 92 -5.86 15.95 12.70
C THR A 92 -5.42 16.51 11.35
N ASP A 93 -5.07 17.80 11.28
CA ASP A 93 -4.41 18.47 10.14
C ASP A 93 -3.05 17.82 9.70
N GLY A 94 -2.76 16.61 10.17
CA GLY A 94 -1.60 15.80 9.81
C GLY A 94 -1.78 14.99 8.52
N GLU A 95 -0.69 14.34 8.11
CA GLU A 95 -0.61 13.59 6.85
C GLU A 95 -1.67 12.48 6.75
N ALA A 96 -2.34 12.40 5.59
CA ALA A 96 -3.30 11.35 5.31
C ALA A 96 -2.65 9.95 5.39
N HIS A 97 -3.38 8.96 5.92
CA HIS A 97 -2.88 7.60 6.07
C HIS A 97 -3.30 6.72 4.88
N SER A 98 -2.41 5.82 4.43
CA SER A 98 -2.78 4.84 3.42
C SER A 98 -3.57 3.68 4.01
N ALA A 99 -4.45 3.08 3.19
CA ALA A 99 -5.18 1.88 3.58
C ALA A 99 -4.26 0.72 4.00
N GLU A 100 -3.08 0.61 3.40
CA GLU A 100 -2.11 -0.43 3.74
C GLU A 100 -1.39 -0.15 5.07
N SER A 101 -1.03 1.11 5.36
CA SER A 101 -0.45 1.45 6.67
C SER A 101 -1.44 1.16 7.81
N VAL A 102 -2.73 1.45 7.60
CA VAL A 102 -3.79 1.15 8.57
C VAL A 102 -3.98 -0.36 8.73
N ARG A 103 -4.00 -1.15 7.64
CA ARG A 103 -4.01 -2.61 7.71
C ARG A 103 -2.83 -3.14 8.53
N HIS A 104 -1.64 -2.60 8.30
CA HIS A 104 -0.44 -2.98 9.03
C HIS A 104 -0.54 -2.64 10.52
N LYS A 105 -1.04 -1.44 10.88
CA LYS A 105 -1.29 -1.06 12.28
C LYS A 105 -2.30 -1.99 12.96
N ILE A 106 -3.42 -2.31 12.30
CA ILE A 106 -4.42 -3.26 12.83
C ILE A 106 -3.77 -4.62 13.14
N LYS A 107 -2.93 -5.12 12.22
CA LYS A 107 -2.22 -6.37 12.42
C LYS A 107 -1.30 -6.29 13.65
N LEU A 108 -0.49 -5.24 13.78
CA LEU A 108 0.41 -5.06 14.93
C LEU A 108 -0.35 -5.01 16.26
N LEU A 109 -1.48 -4.30 16.30
CA LEU A 109 -2.34 -4.23 17.48
C LEU A 109 -2.88 -5.61 17.88
N ILE A 110 -3.33 -6.39 16.91
CA ILE A 110 -3.89 -7.74 17.15
C ILE A 110 -2.79 -8.74 17.52
N ASP A 111 -1.63 -8.67 16.86
CA ASP A 111 -0.50 -9.56 17.13
C ASP A 111 0.07 -9.33 18.56
N GLY A 112 -0.03 -8.10 19.08
CA GLY A 112 0.32 -7.75 20.45
C GLY A 112 -0.69 -8.15 21.54
N GLU A 113 -1.83 -8.74 21.17
CA GLU A 113 -2.86 -9.14 22.14
C GLU A 113 -2.38 -10.22 23.12
N THR A 114 -2.77 -10.11 24.38
CA THR A 114 -2.59 -11.18 25.37
C THR A 114 -3.90 -11.92 25.58
N SER A 115 -3.86 -13.13 26.15
CA SER A 115 -5.08 -13.92 26.44
C SER A 115 -6.07 -13.22 27.38
N LYS A 116 -5.57 -12.31 28.21
CA LYS A 116 -6.36 -11.49 29.14
C LYS A 116 -6.86 -10.19 28.50
N SER A 117 -6.21 -9.71 27.44
CA SER A 117 -6.53 -8.44 26.77
C SER A 117 -6.60 -8.65 25.26
N ILE A 118 -7.80 -8.96 24.79
CA ILE A 118 -8.13 -9.10 23.37
C ILE A 118 -8.96 -7.90 22.96
N LEU A 119 -8.49 -7.21 21.93
CA LEU A 119 -9.07 -5.97 21.45
C LEU A 119 -10.30 -6.29 20.60
N SER A 120 -11.42 -5.63 20.92
CA SER A 120 -12.56 -5.62 20.01
C SER A 120 -12.28 -4.71 18.81
N ASP A 121 -13.03 -4.87 17.71
CA ASP A 121 -12.94 -3.97 16.56
C ASP A 121 -13.21 -2.51 16.99
N ASP A 122 -14.06 -2.29 18.01
CA ASP A 122 -14.32 -0.97 18.60
C ASP A 122 -13.10 -0.42 19.36
N ASN A 123 -12.39 -1.26 20.12
CA ASN A 123 -11.15 -0.82 20.77
C ASN A 123 -10.06 -0.48 19.76
N ILE A 124 -9.96 -1.22 18.66
CA ILE A 124 -9.02 -0.93 17.59
C ILE A 124 -9.36 0.43 16.94
N VAL A 125 -10.64 0.75 16.74
CA VAL A 125 -11.06 2.08 16.27
C VAL A 125 -10.60 3.18 17.22
N ASP A 126 -10.82 3.02 18.53
CA ASP A 126 -10.44 4.04 19.52
C ASP A 126 -8.92 4.24 19.58
N MET A 127 -8.14 3.16 19.52
CA MET A 127 -6.67 3.23 19.47
C MET A 127 -6.18 3.91 18.18
N LEU A 128 -6.76 3.57 17.03
CA LEU A 128 -6.43 4.20 15.75
C LEU A 128 -6.81 5.69 15.73
N ARG A 129 -7.92 6.07 16.37
CA ARG A 129 -8.31 7.47 16.52
C ARG A 129 -7.31 8.25 17.39
N GLY A 130 -6.80 7.64 18.46
CA GLY A 130 -5.72 8.21 19.28
C GLY A 130 -4.43 8.45 18.49
N ASP A 131 -4.20 7.63 17.46
CA ASP A 131 -3.10 7.72 16.51
C ASP A 131 -3.34 8.70 15.34
N GLY A 132 -4.47 9.41 15.31
CA GLY A 132 -4.80 10.37 14.24
C GLY A 132 -5.55 9.79 13.03
N VAL A 133 -5.94 8.51 13.08
CA VAL A 133 -6.62 7.81 11.97
C VAL A 133 -8.13 7.82 12.19
N GLU A 134 -8.90 8.44 11.29
CA GLU A 134 -10.36 8.37 11.33
C GLU A 134 -10.87 7.17 10.54
N ILE A 135 -11.39 6.16 11.24
CA ILE A 135 -11.89 4.95 10.59
C ILE A 135 -13.14 4.39 11.28
N ALA A 136 -14.10 3.96 10.47
CA ALA A 136 -15.29 3.30 10.97
C ALA A 136 -15.01 1.84 11.37
N ARG A 137 -15.69 1.35 12.40
CA ARG A 137 -15.66 -0.05 12.86
C ARG A 137 -15.84 -1.07 11.74
N ARG A 138 -16.79 -0.82 10.81
CA ARG A 138 -17.03 -1.69 9.65
C ARG A 138 -15.81 -1.80 8.73
N THR A 139 -15.03 -0.73 8.60
CA THR A 139 -13.80 -0.69 7.81
C THR A 139 -12.68 -1.46 8.52
N VAL A 140 -12.56 -1.32 9.85
CA VAL A 140 -11.63 -2.14 10.65
C VAL A 140 -11.93 -3.64 10.49
N ALA A 141 -13.20 -4.02 10.63
CA ALA A 141 -13.63 -5.41 10.42
C ALA A 141 -13.28 -5.91 9.00
N LYS A 142 -13.58 -5.12 7.96
CA LYS A 142 -13.23 -5.43 6.56
C LYS A 142 -11.72 -5.62 6.38
N TYR A 143 -10.91 -4.76 6.99
CA TYR A 143 -9.45 -4.86 6.92
C TYR A 143 -8.91 -6.08 7.65
N ARG A 144 -9.43 -6.37 8.85
CA ARG A 144 -9.14 -7.59 9.60
C ARG A 144 -9.45 -8.85 8.78
N ASP A 145 -10.62 -8.89 8.15
CA ASP A 145 -11.04 -10.02 7.30
C ASP A 145 -10.13 -10.16 6.07
N SER A 146 -9.70 -9.05 5.45
CA SER A 146 -8.74 -9.09 4.33
C SER A 146 -7.37 -9.66 4.72
N LEU A 147 -7.01 -9.51 5.99
CA LEU A 147 -5.79 -10.08 6.58
C LEU A 147 -6.00 -11.52 7.09
N LYS A 148 -7.19 -12.10 6.89
CA LYS A 148 -7.60 -13.43 7.39
C LYS A 148 -7.50 -13.57 8.91
N ILE A 149 -7.65 -12.46 9.64
CA ILE A 149 -7.61 -12.46 11.10
C ILE A 149 -9.03 -12.71 11.62
N PRO A 150 -9.26 -13.68 12.52
CA PRO A 150 -10.61 -13.98 13.02
C PRO A 150 -11.12 -12.88 13.97
N SER A 151 -12.43 -12.88 14.24
CA SER A 151 -13.07 -11.88 15.12
C SER A 151 -12.53 -11.96 16.56
N SER A 152 -12.73 -10.89 17.34
CA SER A 152 -12.26 -10.84 18.74
C SER A 152 -12.83 -11.97 19.61
N VAL A 153 -14.07 -12.39 19.35
CA VAL A 153 -14.73 -13.51 20.03
C VAL A 153 -13.99 -14.83 19.73
N GLU A 154 -13.69 -15.07 18.47
CA GLU A 154 -13.00 -16.29 18.04
C GLU A 154 -11.54 -16.29 18.51
N ARG A 155 -10.82 -15.16 18.40
CA ARG A 155 -9.47 -15.01 18.96
C ARG A 155 -9.42 -15.29 20.46
N ARG A 156 -10.46 -14.86 21.19
CA ARG A 156 -10.60 -15.14 22.63
C ARG A 156 -10.78 -16.61 22.94
N ARG A 157 -11.57 -17.31 22.14
CA ARG A 157 -11.73 -18.76 22.27
C ARG A 157 -10.41 -19.48 22.01
N ILE A 158 -9.73 -19.16 20.91
CA ILE A 158 -8.46 -19.79 20.52
C ILE A 158 -7.38 -19.56 21.58
N LYS A 159 -7.15 -18.31 22.02
CA LYS A 159 -6.10 -18.02 23.02
C LYS A 159 -6.39 -18.61 24.39
N ARG A 160 -7.66 -18.75 24.80
CA ARG A 160 -8.01 -19.44 26.05
C ARG A 160 -7.77 -20.94 25.98
N ALA A 161 -7.91 -21.55 24.81
CA ALA A 161 -7.64 -22.98 24.62
C ALA A 161 -6.13 -23.30 24.51
N MET A 162 -5.28 -22.29 24.28
CA MET A 162 -3.82 -22.41 24.21
C MET A 162 -3.12 -22.23 25.56
N ILE A 163 -3.87 -21.93 26.64
CA ILE A 163 -3.39 -21.80 28.02
C ILE A 163 -3.82 -23.04 28.80
#